data_AF-A0A6I5RR71-F1
#
_entry.id   AF-A0A6I5RR71-F1
#
_cell.length_a   1.000
_cell.length_b   1.000
_cell.length_c   1.000
_cell.angle_alpha   90.00
_cell.angle_beta   90.00
_cell.angle_gamma   90.00
#
_symmetry.space_group_name_H-M   'P 1'
#
loop_
_entity.id
_entity.type
_entity.pdbx_description
1 polymer ?
#
loop_
_entity_poly.entity_id
_entity_poly.type
_entity_poly.pdbx_seq_one_letter_code
_entity_poly.pdbx_strand_id
1 'polypeptide(L)'
;MGLRPPSTLTTVWTFQTEVQLQALLRDGLLQGHWSYVYPENEAAYRLMCREMAVRGLSCEGRPPVWGWHSCGGYQRAPDAELARQLLSDHQLIETPMVLLTFECPGDQVLNSDYNAWCDQVYFPLFSNAAFNPLPEAVHGLFEIDYTALDDAPIQTVSPSLRREWLVEVRKVHLDAYREVCIAEPWWSMSSRTDT
;
A
#
# COMPACT_ATOMS: atom_id res chain seq x y z
N MET A 1 32.68 -12.20 10.12
CA MET A 1 31.70 -11.18 9.73
C MET A 1 30.48 -11.95 9.24
N GLY A 2 29.52 -12.22 10.14
CA GLY A 2 28.39 -13.10 9.85
C GLY A 2 27.44 -12.43 8.87
N LEU A 3 27.18 -13.07 7.74
CA LEU A 3 26.10 -12.69 6.85
C LEU A 3 24.80 -12.76 7.66
N ARG A 4 24.13 -11.62 7.89
CA ARG A 4 22.74 -11.64 8.32
C ARG A 4 21.95 -12.42 7.26
N PRO A 5 21.10 -13.38 7.63
CA PRO A 5 20.15 -13.93 6.66
C PRO A 5 19.37 -12.75 6.06
N PRO A 6 18.99 -12.80 4.77
CA PRO A 6 18.12 -11.78 4.20
C PRO A 6 16.91 -11.64 5.13
N SER A 7 16.61 -10.40 5.54
CA SER A 7 15.42 -10.13 6.33
C SER A 7 14.24 -10.77 5.60
N THR A 8 13.57 -11.73 6.24
CA THR A 8 12.33 -12.32 5.70
C THR A 8 11.18 -11.32 5.71
N LEU A 9 11.40 -10.16 6.35
CA LEU A 9 10.43 -9.09 6.51
C LEU A 9 10.76 -7.91 5.58
N THR A 10 9.70 -7.26 5.11
CA THR A 10 9.72 -6.02 4.35
C THR A 10 8.83 -5.00 5.04
N THR A 11 9.28 -3.74 5.10
CA THR A 11 8.41 -2.65 5.55
C THR A 11 7.39 -2.33 4.47
N VAL A 12 6.15 -2.10 4.90
CA VAL A 12 5.03 -1.68 4.06
C VAL A 12 4.31 -0.52 4.72
N TRP A 13 4.00 0.51 3.94
CA TRP A 13 3.18 1.64 4.37
C TRP A 13 1.82 1.65 3.68
N THR A 14 0.76 1.98 4.40
CA THR A 14 -0.56 2.16 3.79
C THR A 14 -1.35 3.27 4.46
N PHE A 15 -2.02 4.09 3.65
CA PHE A 15 -2.96 5.09 4.14
C PHE A 15 -4.31 4.41 4.40
N GLN A 16 -4.81 4.53 5.62
CA GLN A 16 -6.07 3.93 6.04
C GLN A 16 -6.88 4.95 6.83
N THR A 17 -8.18 4.72 6.92
CA THR A 17 -9.03 5.47 7.84
C THR A 17 -8.78 5.00 9.28
N GLU A 18 -9.00 5.87 10.28
CA GLU A 18 -8.96 5.44 11.68
C GLU A 18 -9.97 4.32 11.98
N VAL A 19 -11.10 4.28 11.28
CA VAL A 19 -12.09 3.18 11.38
C VAL A 19 -11.47 1.84 10.99
N GLN A 20 -10.70 1.80 9.90
CA GLN A 20 -9.98 0.60 9.46
C GLN A 20 -8.86 0.22 10.44
N LEU A 21 -8.15 1.19 11.01
CA LEU A 21 -7.19 0.94 12.09
C LEU A 21 -7.89 0.31 13.31
N GLN A 22 -9.02 0.85 13.75
CA GLN A 22 -9.76 0.27 14.89
C GLN A 22 -10.27 -1.15 14.58
N ALA A 23 -10.72 -1.41 13.35
CA ALA A 23 -11.07 -2.75 12.91
C ALA A 23 -9.87 -3.71 12.95
N LEU A 24 -8.70 -3.28 12.45
CA LEU A 24 -7.47 -4.06 12.54
C LEU A 24 -7.07 -4.37 13.99
N LEU A 25 -7.14 -3.37 14.88
CA LEU A 25 -6.77 -3.54 16.28
C LEU A 25 -7.73 -4.49 17.02
N ARG A 26 -9.02 -4.46 16.68
CA ARG A 26 -10.06 -5.30 17.28
C ARG A 26 -10.04 -6.73 16.72
N ASP A 27 -10.03 -6.88 15.40
CA ASP A 27 -10.26 -8.15 14.71
C ASP A 27 -8.96 -8.85 14.32
N GLY A 28 -7.82 -8.15 14.40
CA GLY A 28 -6.50 -8.70 14.08
C GLY A 28 -6.16 -8.70 12.59
N LEU A 29 -7.10 -8.33 11.71
CA LEU A 29 -6.96 -8.43 10.27
C LEU A 29 -7.57 -7.23 9.55
N LEU A 30 -6.84 -6.68 8.59
CA LEU A 30 -7.31 -5.67 7.65
C LEU A 30 -7.41 -6.32 6.26
N GLN A 31 -8.60 -6.29 5.67
CA GLN A 31 -8.87 -6.80 4.32
C GLN A 31 -9.59 -5.75 3.50
N GLY A 32 -9.37 -5.78 2.19
CA GLY A 32 -10.14 -4.95 1.26
C GLY A 32 -11.62 -5.36 1.22
N HIS A 33 -12.47 -4.41 0.82
CA HIS A 33 -13.88 -4.65 0.55
C HIS A 33 -14.31 -3.89 -0.71
N TRP A 34 -15.03 -4.55 -1.62
CA TRP A 34 -15.41 -3.97 -2.91
C TRP A 34 -16.29 -2.72 -2.80
N SER A 35 -17.03 -2.54 -1.70
CA SER A 35 -17.80 -1.32 -1.46
C SER A 35 -16.95 -0.05 -1.34
N TYR A 36 -15.63 -0.18 -1.14
CA TYR A 36 -14.69 0.93 -1.08
C TYR A 36 -13.89 1.10 -2.39
N VAL A 37 -14.10 0.22 -3.37
CA VAL A 37 -13.51 0.32 -4.70
C VAL A 37 -14.55 0.94 -5.62
N TYR A 38 -14.25 2.10 -6.19
CA TYR A 38 -15.13 2.71 -7.17
C TYR A 38 -15.29 1.78 -8.40
N PRO A 39 -16.50 1.65 -8.97
CA PRO A 39 -16.76 0.71 -10.08
C PRO A 39 -15.79 0.83 -11.26
N GLU A 40 -15.37 2.06 -11.59
CA GLU A 40 -14.41 2.37 -12.64
C GLU A 40 -13.00 1.80 -12.38
N ASN A 41 -12.65 1.55 -11.12
CA ASN A 41 -11.35 0.99 -10.72
C ASN A 41 -11.39 -0.54 -10.62
N GLU A 42 -12.57 -1.15 -10.63
CA GLU A 42 -12.76 -2.57 -10.34
C GLU A 42 -11.98 -3.46 -11.31
N ALA A 43 -11.94 -3.11 -12.60
CA ALA A 43 -11.22 -3.88 -13.61
C ALA A 43 -9.71 -3.97 -13.31
N ALA A 44 -9.09 -2.86 -12.90
CA ALA A 44 -7.68 -2.80 -12.52
C ALA A 44 -7.40 -3.60 -11.23
N TYR A 45 -8.27 -3.46 -10.23
CA TYR A 45 -8.17 -4.25 -9.00
C TYR A 45 -8.30 -5.76 -9.26
N ARG A 46 -9.23 -6.17 -10.12
CA ARG A 46 -9.41 -7.58 -10.50
C ARG A 46 -8.22 -8.12 -11.28
N LEU A 47 -7.58 -7.30 -12.12
CA LEU A 47 -6.34 -7.70 -12.78
C LEU A 47 -5.23 -7.90 -11.74
N MET A 48 -5.05 -6.98 -10.80
CA MET A 48 -4.08 -7.14 -9.72
C MET A 48 -4.33 -8.43 -8.91
N CYS A 49 -5.59 -8.72 -8.55
CA CYS A 49 -5.95 -9.98 -7.89
C CYS A 49 -5.52 -11.22 -8.69
N ARG A 50 -5.65 -11.20 -10.03
CA ARG A 50 -5.22 -12.32 -10.88
C ARG A 50 -3.70 -12.47 -10.85
N GLU A 51 -2.97 -11.37 -10.97
CA GLU A 51 -1.50 -11.37 -10.91
C GLU A 51 -0.98 -11.85 -9.56
N MET A 52 -1.64 -11.45 -8.46
CA MET A 52 -1.35 -11.95 -7.12
C MET A 52 -1.63 -13.45 -7.00
N ALA A 53 -2.78 -13.93 -7.50
CA ALA A 53 -3.16 -15.35 -7.43
C ALA A 53 -2.19 -16.26 -8.20
N VAL A 54 -1.70 -15.83 -9.37
CA VAL A 54 -0.66 -16.56 -10.15
C VAL A 54 0.62 -16.75 -9.33
N ARG A 55 0.88 -15.85 -8.38
CA ARG A 55 2.06 -15.86 -7.49
C ARG A 55 1.77 -16.44 -6.10
N GLY A 56 0.62 -17.09 -5.91
CA GLY A 56 0.23 -17.73 -4.65
C GLY A 56 -0.37 -16.79 -3.60
N LEU A 57 -0.64 -15.53 -3.94
CA LEU A 57 -1.23 -14.51 -3.07
C LEU A 57 -2.73 -14.35 -3.37
N SER A 58 -3.54 -15.32 -2.92
CA SER A 58 -5.00 -15.25 -3.13
C SER A 58 -5.65 -14.17 -2.27
N CYS A 59 -6.44 -13.29 -2.87
CA CYS A 59 -7.28 -12.32 -2.15
C CYS A 59 -8.66 -12.89 -1.73
N GLU A 60 -8.92 -14.18 -1.94
CA GLU A 60 -10.17 -14.86 -1.53
C GLU A 60 -11.47 -14.12 -1.96
N GLY A 61 -11.47 -13.55 -3.17
CA GLY A 61 -12.61 -12.81 -3.71
C GLY A 61 -12.76 -11.37 -3.17
N ARG A 62 -11.79 -10.86 -2.42
CA ARG A 62 -11.71 -9.47 -1.95
C ARG A 62 -10.70 -8.65 -2.78
N PRO A 63 -10.80 -7.31 -2.81
CA PRO A 63 -9.73 -6.49 -3.37
C PRO A 63 -8.49 -6.55 -2.46
N PRO A 64 -7.27 -6.42 -3.01
CA PRO A 64 -6.06 -6.33 -2.19
C PRO A 64 -6.07 -5.05 -1.34
N VAL A 65 -5.29 -5.09 -0.27
CA VAL A 65 -4.89 -3.88 0.46
C VAL A 65 -3.71 -3.26 -0.29
N TRP A 66 -3.87 -2.01 -0.72
CA TRP A 66 -2.83 -1.25 -1.41
C TRP A 66 -1.93 -0.51 -0.43
N GLY A 67 -0.65 -0.42 -0.76
CA GLY A 67 0.34 0.29 0.03
C GLY A 67 1.57 0.64 -0.78
N TRP A 68 2.65 0.94 -0.06
CA TRP A 68 3.92 1.39 -0.58
C TRP A 68 5.06 0.58 0.03
N HIS A 69 6.05 0.26 -0.81
CA HIS A 69 7.30 -0.38 -0.42
C HIS A 69 8.48 0.61 -0.48
N SER A 70 8.45 1.57 -1.40
CA SER A 70 9.54 2.55 -1.57
C SER A 70 9.02 3.81 -2.23
N CYS A 71 9.32 4.96 -1.63
CA CYS A 71 8.93 6.29 -2.15
C CYS A 71 10.16 7.20 -2.13
N GLY A 72 10.65 7.64 -3.29
CA GLY A 72 11.86 8.47 -3.38
C GLY A 72 13.14 7.75 -2.91
N GLY A 73 13.23 6.43 -3.14
CA GLY A 73 14.36 5.57 -2.79
C GLY A 73 13.99 4.30 -2.03
N TYR A 74 14.91 3.33 -1.97
CA TYR A 74 14.69 2.01 -1.38
C TYR A 74 14.23 2.10 0.08
N GLN A 75 13.09 1.44 0.38
CA GLN A 75 12.52 1.30 1.73
C GLN A 75 12.33 2.65 2.45
N ARG A 76 11.95 3.68 1.69
CA ARG A 76 11.53 4.98 2.22
C ARG A 76 10.01 5.09 2.25
N ALA A 77 9.52 5.66 3.34
CA ALA A 77 8.09 5.87 3.56
C ALA A 77 7.51 6.92 2.60
N PRO A 78 6.21 6.86 2.31
CA PRO A 78 5.47 7.96 1.69
C PRO A 78 5.67 9.26 2.47
N ASP A 79 5.90 10.36 1.76
CA ASP A 79 5.98 11.70 2.33
C ASP A 79 4.66 12.47 2.13
N ALA A 80 4.67 13.74 2.54
CA ALA A 80 3.51 14.62 2.42
C ALA A 80 3.12 14.91 0.97
N GLU A 81 4.08 14.93 0.04
CA GLU A 81 3.82 15.18 -1.37
C GLU A 81 3.07 14.00 -1.99
N LEU A 82 3.55 12.77 -1.76
CA LEU A 82 2.85 11.58 -2.22
C LEU A 82 1.46 11.45 -1.56
N ALA A 83 1.35 11.75 -0.26
CA ALA A 83 0.05 11.76 0.42
C ALA A 83 -0.94 12.76 -0.22
N ARG A 84 -0.47 13.97 -0.59
CA ARG A 84 -1.27 14.99 -1.28
C ARG A 84 -1.76 14.54 -2.65
N GLN A 85 -0.96 13.77 -3.39
CA GLN A 85 -1.35 13.24 -4.70
C GLN A 85 -2.45 12.16 -4.59
N LEU A 86 -2.46 11.41 -3.49
CA LEU A 86 -3.36 10.25 -3.32
C LEU A 86 -4.63 10.56 -2.54
N LEU A 87 -4.58 11.54 -1.63
CA LEU A 87 -5.67 11.84 -0.70
C LEU A 87 -6.37 13.14 -1.09
N SER A 88 -7.70 13.07 -1.16
CA SER A 88 -8.54 14.25 -1.35
C SER A 88 -8.68 15.07 -0.06
N ASP A 89 -8.96 16.36 -0.18
CA ASP A 89 -9.28 17.22 0.97
C ASP A 89 -10.46 16.68 1.75
N HIS A 90 -11.47 16.16 1.04
CA HIS A 90 -12.64 15.55 1.68
C HIS A 90 -12.24 14.38 2.58
N GLN A 91 -11.34 13.50 2.12
CA GLN A 91 -10.79 12.44 2.98
C GLN A 91 -10.06 13.06 4.18
N LEU A 92 -9.13 13.99 3.96
CA LEU A 92 -8.30 14.55 5.04
C LEU A 92 -9.08 15.39 6.06
N ILE A 93 -10.23 15.96 5.69
CA ILE A 93 -11.07 16.80 6.55
C ILE A 93 -12.15 15.97 7.25
N GLU A 94 -12.89 15.16 6.49
CA GLU A 94 -14.10 14.48 7.00
C GLU A 94 -13.81 13.06 7.49
N THR A 95 -12.68 12.47 7.09
CA THR A 95 -12.32 11.09 7.43
C THR A 95 -10.95 11.06 8.10
N PRO A 96 -10.84 10.85 9.42
CA PRO A 96 -9.54 10.78 10.07
C PRO A 96 -8.63 9.74 9.40
N MET A 97 -7.55 10.21 8.77
CA MET A 97 -6.61 9.40 8.01
C MET A 97 -5.35 9.11 8.84
N VAL A 98 -4.83 7.91 8.68
CA VAL A 98 -3.58 7.45 9.31
C VAL A 98 -2.68 6.79 8.27
N LEU A 99 -1.38 6.96 8.46
CA LEU A 99 -0.35 6.17 7.80
C LEU A 99 0.03 5.04 8.75
N LEU A 100 -0.17 3.81 8.29
CA LEU A 100 0.19 2.60 9.03
C LEU A 100 1.50 2.05 8.46
N THR A 101 2.42 1.68 9.35
CA THR A 101 3.67 1.00 9.00
C THR A 101 3.61 -0.44 9.48
N PHE A 102 3.92 -1.38 8.59
CA PHE A 102 3.94 -2.81 8.86
C PHE A 102 5.30 -3.42 8.54
N GLU A 103 5.68 -4.46 9.27
CA GLU A 103 6.75 -5.39 8.92
C GLU A 103 6.12 -6.71 8.47
N CYS A 104 5.97 -6.87 7.16
CA CYS A 104 5.30 -8.00 6.54
C CYS A 104 6.31 -9.06 6.11
N PRO A 105 5.99 -10.37 6.15
CA PRO A 105 6.78 -11.35 5.43
C PRO A 105 6.83 -11.00 3.93
N GLY A 106 8.03 -11.03 3.33
CA GLY A 106 8.23 -10.62 1.94
C GLY A 106 7.46 -11.47 0.93
N ASP A 107 7.12 -12.70 1.29
CA ASP A 107 6.29 -13.63 0.51
C ASP A 107 4.78 -13.41 0.69
N GLN A 108 4.35 -12.39 1.46
CA GLN A 108 2.95 -12.01 1.68
C GLN A 108 2.55 -10.73 0.94
N VAL A 109 3.44 -10.21 0.09
CA VAL A 109 3.24 -8.97 -0.67
C VAL A 109 3.68 -9.13 -2.12
N LEU A 110 3.10 -8.31 -2.99
CA LEU A 110 3.54 -8.17 -4.38
C LEU A 110 3.86 -6.71 -4.65
N ASN A 111 5.12 -6.45 -5.01
CA ASN A 111 5.60 -5.11 -5.35
C ASN A 111 5.48 -4.88 -6.85
N SER A 112 5.16 -3.65 -7.25
CA SER A 112 5.16 -3.24 -8.65
C SER A 112 5.59 -1.78 -8.80
N ASP A 113 6.08 -1.44 -9.99
CA ASP A 113 6.35 -0.06 -10.37
C ASP A 113 5.02 0.71 -10.46
N TYR A 114 4.88 1.75 -9.64
CA TYR A 114 3.64 2.53 -9.57
C TYR A 114 3.35 3.28 -10.86
N ASN A 115 4.36 3.92 -11.46
CA ASN A 115 4.18 4.74 -12.65
C ASN A 115 3.83 3.86 -13.85
N ALA A 116 4.58 2.77 -14.03
CA ALA A 116 4.30 1.80 -15.08
C ALA A 116 2.92 1.14 -14.89
N TRP A 117 2.53 0.81 -13.65
CA TRP A 117 1.18 0.33 -13.36
C TRP A 117 0.11 1.35 -13.76
N CYS A 118 0.31 2.61 -13.38
CA CYS A 118 -0.61 3.70 -13.72
C CYS A 118 -0.79 3.84 -15.24
N ASP A 119 0.31 3.97 -15.97
CA ASP A 119 0.31 4.28 -17.40
C ASP A 119 -0.10 3.09 -18.28
N GLN A 120 0.36 1.89 -17.94
CA GLN A 120 0.19 0.71 -18.80
C GLN A 120 -1.06 -0.10 -18.45
N VAL A 121 -1.61 0.06 -17.25
CA VAL A 121 -2.72 -0.76 -16.75
C VAL A 121 -3.87 0.07 -16.22
N TYR A 122 -3.64 0.90 -15.20
CA TYR A 122 -4.73 1.57 -14.48
C TYR A 122 -5.48 2.54 -15.37
N PHE A 123 -4.82 3.54 -15.97
CA PHE A 123 -5.49 4.53 -16.82
C PHE A 123 -6.13 3.92 -18.08
N PRO A 124 -5.49 2.95 -18.78
CA PRO A 124 -6.14 2.23 -19.87
C PRO A 124 -7.41 1.48 -19.45
N LEU A 125 -7.39 0.76 -18.32
CA LEU A 125 -8.57 0.05 -17.80
C LEU A 125 -9.67 0.99 -17.29
N PHE A 126 -9.26 2.09 -16.64
CA PHE A 126 -10.17 3.15 -16.21
C PHE A 126 -10.91 3.76 -17.42
N SER A 127 -10.20 4.01 -18.52
CA SER A 127 -10.76 4.59 -19.74
C SER A 127 -11.59 3.59 -20.54
N ASN A 128 -11.21 2.31 -20.51
CA ASN A 128 -11.88 1.23 -21.21
C ASN A 128 -11.72 -0.08 -20.42
N ALA A 129 -12.77 -0.50 -19.71
CA ALA A 129 -12.73 -1.72 -18.91
C ALA A 129 -12.52 -3.01 -19.73
N ALA A 130 -12.70 -2.97 -21.06
CA ALA A 130 -12.40 -4.08 -21.96
C ALA A 130 -10.95 -4.08 -22.47
N PHE A 131 -10.14 -3.10 -22.07
CA PHE A 131 -8.71 -3.08 -22.36
C PHE A 131 -8.05 -4.34 -21.78
N ASN A 132 -7.19 -4.96 -22.57
CA ASN A 132 -6.41 -6.12 -22.14
C ASN A 132 -4.93 -5.79 -22.31
N PRO A 133 -4.19 -5.54 -21.21
CA PRO A 133 -2.77 -5.23 -21.30
C PRO A 133 -2.00 -6.42 -21.87
N LEU A 134 -0.92 -6.11 -22.58
CA LEU A 134 -0.04 -7.14 -23.15
C LEU A 134 0.65 -7.91 -22.01
N PRO A 135 0.77 -9.25 -22.09
CA PRO A 135 1.38 -10.05 -21.03
C PRO A 135 2.80 -9.59 -20.65
N GLU A 136 3.62 -9.22 -21.64
CA GLU A 136 4.98 -8.71 -21.43
C GLU A 136 4.99 -7.39 -20.65
N ALA A 137 4.04 -6.50 -20.93
CA ALA A 137 3.90 -5.24 -20.23
C ALA A 137 3.55 -5.51 -18.75
N VAL A 138 2.58 -6.39 -18.50
CA VAL A 138 2.17 -6.78 -17.14
C VAL A 138 3.31 -7.46 -16.39
N HIS A 139 4.09 -8.33 -17.04
CA HIS A 139 5.19 -9.02 -16.40
C HIS A 139 6.27 -8.04 -15.92
N GLY A 140 6.66 -7.10 -16.78
CA GLY A 140 7.67 -6.08 -16.47
C GLY A 140 7.30 -5.20 -15.28
N LEU A 141 6.01 -5.01 -14.97
CA LEU A 141 5.56 -4.23 -13.80
C LEU A 141 6.06 -4.80 -12.46
N PHE A 142 6.34 -6.10 -12.41
CA PHE A 142 6.71 -6.81 -11.18
C PHE A 142 8.20 -7.14 -11.10
N GLU A 143 8.98 -6.85 -12.15
CA GLU A 143 10.42 -7.07 -12.21
C GLU A 143 11.17 -5.82 -11.71
N ILE A 144 11.19 -5.63 -10.39
CA ILE A 144 11.77 -4.42 -9.78
C ILE A 144 13.29 -4.55 -9.61
N ASP A 145 14.05 -3.66 -10.24
CA ASP A 145 15.47 -3.46 -9.92
C ASP A 145 15.62 -2.50 -8.73
N TYR A 146 15.72 -3.08 -7.53
CA TYR A 146 15.93 -2.32 -6.30
C TYR A 146 17.28 -1.60 -6.21
N THR A 147 18.24 -1.91 -7.09
CA THR A 147 19.58 -1.30 -7.08
C THR A 147 19.65 0.00 -7.88
N ALA A 148 18.68 0.21 -8.76
CA ALA A 148 18.61 1.35 -9.67
C ALA A 148 17.32 2.17 -9.47
N LEU A 149 16.73 2.13 -8.26
CA LEU A 149 15.55 2.93 -7.95
C LEU A 149 15.88 4.41 -8.13
N ASP A 150 15.15 5.03 -9.05
CA ASP A 150 15.02 6.47 -9.16
C ASP A 150 13.96 6.97 -8.16
N ASP A 151 13.38 8.14 -8.44
CA ASP A 151 12.30 8.69 -7.62
C ASP A 151 10.94 8.00 -7.85
N ALA A 152 10.85 7.02 -8.77
CA ALA A 152 9.61 6.31 -9.05
C ALA A 152 9.17 5.47 -7.84
N PRO A 153 7.92 5.66 -7.36
CA PRO A 153 7.43 4.87 -6.24
C PRO A 153 7.25 3.39 -6.60
N ILE A 154 7.63 2.52 -5.67
CA ILE A 154 7.26 1.10 -5.69
C ILE A 154 6.03 0.93 -4.82
N GLN A 155 4.90 0.65 -5.47
CA GLN A 155 3.68 0.27 -4.77
C GLN A 155 3.77 -1.19 -4.32
N THR A 156 2.98 -1.53 -3.31
CA THR A 156 2.84 -2.91 -2.85
C THR A 156 1.38 -3.26 -2.61
N VAL A 157 1.04 -4.52 -2.83
CA VAL A 157 -0.30 -5.05 -2.55
C VAL A 157 -0.19 -6.31 -1.71
N SER A 158 -1.13 -6.48 -0.79
CA SER A 158 -1.25 -7.68 0.04
C SER A 158 -2.70 -8.16 0.09
N PRO A 159 -2.98 -9.48 0.14
CA PRO A 159 -4.33 -9.98 0.36
C PRO A 159 -4.97 -9.45 1.64
N SER A 160 -4.15 -9.28 2.68
CA SER A 160 -4.56 -8.81 4.00
C SER A 160 -3.36 -8.35 4.81
N LEU A 161 -3.55 -7.38 5.70
CA LEU A 161 -2.54 -6.97 6.68
C LEU A 161 -2.94 -7.42 8.08
N ARG A 162 -1.97 -7.91 8.86
CA ARG A 162 -2.22 -8.48 10.19
C ARG A 162 -1.78 -7.54 11.29
N ARG A 163 -2.49 -7.56 12.42
CA ARG A 163 -2.20 -6.67 13.56
C ARG A 163 -0.82 -6.92 14.15
N GLU A 164 -0.34 -8.16 14.17
CA GLU A 164 1.01 -8.51 14.64
C GLU A 164 2.13 -7.97 13.77
N TRP A 165 1.84 -7.55 12.53
CA TRP A 165 2.81 -6.90 11.65
C TRP A 165 2.86 -5.38 11.85
N LEU A 166 1.85 -4.78 12.51
CA LEU A 166 1.76 -3.33 12.67
C LEU A 166 2.86 -2.85 13.63
N VAL A 167 3.71 -1.95 13.12
CA VAL A 167 4.85 -1.38 13.86
C VAL A 167 4.58 0.04 14.31
N GLU A 168 3.88 0.83 13.50
CA GLU A 168 3.72 2.26 13.75
C GLU A 168 2.41 2.82 13.18
N VAL A 169 1.89 3.86 13.84
CA VAL A 169 0.77 4.66 13.35
C VAL A 169 1.11 6.15 13.44
N ARG A 170 0.95 6.85 12.31
CA ARG A 170 1.06 8.32 12.21
C ARG A 170 -0.28 8.90 11.75
N LYS A 171 -0.62 10.08 12.26
CA LYS A 171 -1.79 10.83 11.75
C LYS A 171 -1.44 11.54 10.46
N VAL A 172 -2.38 11.55 9.52
CA VAL A 172 -2.29 12.33 8.28
C VAL A 172 -3.40 13.36 8.32
N HIS A 173 -3.04 14.64 8.19
CA HIS A 173 -3.96 15.75 8.36
C HIS A 173 -3.56 16.94 7.50
N LEU A 174 -4.46 17.91 7.39
CA LEU A 174 -4.14 19.23 6.86
C LEU A 174 -3.69 20.15 7.99
N ASP A 175 -2.65 20.93 7.76
CA ASP A 175 -2.25 22.01 8.67
C ASP A 175 -3.12 23.26 8.51
N ALA A 176 -2.76 24.35 9.20
CA ALA A 176 -3.49 25.62 9.14
C ALA A 176 -3.49 26.26 7.73
N TYR A 177 -2.57 25.88 6.85
CA TYR A 177 -2.43 26.37 5.48
C TYR A 177 -3.02 25.41 4.44
N ARG A 178 -3.63 24.30 4.88
CA ARG A 178 -4.14 23.20 4.03
C ARG A 178 -3.04 22.44 3.29
N GLU A 179 -1.84 22.41 3.86
CA GLU A 179 -0.78 21.51 3.42
C GLU A 179 -0.92 20.17 4.13
N VAL A 180 -0.61 19.08 3.41
CA VAL A 180 -0.66 17.73 3.98
C VAL A 180 0.50 17.53 4.93
N CYS A 181 0.22 17.02 6.12
CA CYS A 181 1.19 16.75 7.16
C CYS A 181 1.05 15.31 7.65
N ILE A 182 2.18 14.60 7.73
CA ILE A 182 2.30 13.31 8.39
C ILE A 182 2.97 13.56 9.75
N ALA A 183 2.20 13.38 10.83
CA ALA A 183 2.67 13.65 12.18
C ALA A 183 3.71 12.62 12.66
N GLU A 184 4.41 12.95 13.74
CA GLU A 184 5.22 11.98 14.48
C GLU A 184 4.36 10.77 14.95
N PRO A 185 4.97 9.60 15.13
CA PRO A 185 4.28 8.42 15.63
C PRO A 185 3.62 8.66 16.98
N TRP A 186 2.32 8.43 17.07
CA TRP A 186 1.60 8.46 18.35
C TRP A 186 1.40 7.05 18.94
N TRP A 187 1.61 6.01 18.12
CA TRP A 187 1.66 4.62 18.54
C TRP A 187 2.82 3.92 17.82
N SER A 188 3.60 3.15 18.56
CA SER A 188 4.63 2.25 18.02
C SER A 188 4.72 0.97 18.85
N MET A 189 5.09 -0.15 18.23
CA MET A 189 5.16 -1.44 18.92
C MET A 189 6.21 -1.45 20.06
N SER A 190 7.21 -0.57 20.04
CA SER A 190 8.17 -0.35 21.14
C SER A 190 7.54 0.18 22.43
N SER A 191 6.30 0.73 22.37
CA SER A 191 5.57 1.21 23.55
C SER A 191 4.90 0.10 24.38
N ARG A 192 5.07 -1.19 24.00
CA ARG A 192 4.53 -2.35 24.73
C ARG A 192 5.37 -2.86 25.90
N THR A 193 6.50 -2.21 26.23
CA THR A 193 7.16 -2.41 27.52
C THR A 193 6.50 -1.49 28.54
N ASP A 194 5.39 -1.94 29.13
CA ASP A 194 4.88 -1.57 30.46
C ASP A 194 3.35 -1.77 30.52
N THR A 195 2.91 -3.02 30.69
CA THR A 195 1.68 -3.40 31.42
C THR A 195 1.76 -4.86 31.78
#